data_AF-A0A955UH62-F1
#
_entry.id   AF-A0A955UH62-F1
#
_cell.length_a   1.000
_cell.length_b   1.000
_cell.length_c   1.000
_cell.angle_alpha   90.00
_cell.angle_beta   90.00
_cell.angle_gamma   90.00
#
_symmetry.space_group_name_H-M   'P 1'
#
loop_
_entity.id
_entity.type
_entity.pdbx_description
1 polymer ?
#
loop_
_entity_poly.entity_id
_entity_poly.type
_entity_poly.pdbx_seq_one_letter_code
_entity_poly.pdbx_strand_id
1 'polypeptide(L)'
;MRFETPPGRARGSTWLVGLAALAGLVLQAACAMPPPPWREVPNYPVRFSDLRTITLVPPLVSVYAMSEGNFEQEVDEWSDAAYEHARNAIRERVEGMGKRFVPYAGKEGPRPDFRVGVADVNARRTLSPAGESWLLFESVKEAILRHTYDLTQVFPARIKDFDYTLGPDARALLAGTDADAYVLMIATDAIPTKGRQALVGVGAAAALYTGSYGGPGATPAELTLALVESDSGDILYFNRVSMPLSDLRDEASNRKLVDMVLKGMDR
;
A
#
# COMPACT_ATOMS: atom_id res chain seq x y z
N MET A 1 80.80 40.56 -44.11
CA MET A 1 80.85 39.83 -42.82
C MET A 1 79.49 39.22 -42.59
N ARG A 2 79.49 37.92 -42.22
CA ARG A 2 78.33 37.05 -42.00
C ARG A 2 77.28 37.69 -41.09
N PHE A 3 76.01 37.37 -41.28
CA PHE A 3 75.28 36.49 -40.36
C PHE A 3 73.98 35.99 -41.03
N GLU A 4 73.92 34.66 -41.17
CA GLU A 4 72.73 33.90 -41.53
C GLU A 4 71.75 33.87 -40.35
N THR A 5 70.46 33.83 -40.69
CA THR A 5 69.29 33.73 -39.81
C THR A 5 69.15 32.37 -39.11
N PRO A 6 68.52 32.33 -37.92
CA PRO A 6 67.74 31.18 -37.48
C PRO A 6 66.21 31.46 -37.46
N PRO A 7 65.36 30.43 -37.62
CA PRO A 7 63.92 30.58 -37.80
C PRO A 7 63.14 30.57 -36.47
N GLY A 8 62.15 31.45 -36.34
CA GLY A 8 61.29 31.59 -35.15
C GLY A 8 59.86 31.15 -35.40
N ARG A 9 59.54 29.92 -34.95
CA ARG A 9 58.25 29.22 -34.87
C ARG A 9 56.96 30.07 -34.80
N ALA A 10 56.01 29.74 -35.67
CA ALA A 10 54.60 30.05 -35.51
C ALA A 10 53.99 29.25 -34.33
N ARG A 11 53.39 29.95 -33.36
CA ARG A 11 52.53 29.35 -32.33
C ARG A 11 51.13 29.19 -32.90
N GLY A 12 50.84 27.98 -33.38
CA GLY A 12 49.50 27.54 -33.75
C GLY A 12 48.57 27.46 -32.54
N SER A 13 47.31 27.82 -32.79
CA SER A 13 46.16 27.90 -31.89
C SER A 13 45.83 26.58 -31.19
N THR A 14 46.00 26.51 -29.87
CA THR A 14 45.64 25.37 -29.00
C THR A 14 44.46 25.64 -28.07
N TRP A 15 43.50 26.52 -28.44
CA TRP A 15 42.43 26.93 -27.51
C TRP A 15 40.98 26.62 -27.96
N LEU A 16 40.75 25.93 -29.08
CA LEU A 16 39.38 25.71 -29.59
C LEU A 16 38.85 24.27 -29.52
N VAL A 17 39.58 23.31 -28.96
CA VAL A 17 39.11 21.91 -28.84
C VAL A 17 38.58 21.56 -27.45
N GLY A 18 38.84 22.40 -26.43
CA GLY A 18 38.47 22.10 -25.04
C GLY A 18 37.01 22.39 -24.63
N LEU A 19 36.25 23.16 -25.44
CA LEU A 19 34.92 23.66 -25.05
C LEU A 19 33.74 22.85 -25.61
N ALA A 20 33.96 21.96 -26.59
CA ALA A 20 32.92 21.10 -27.13
C ALA A 20 32.69 19.81 -26.30
N ALA A 21 33.65 19.41 -25.47
CA ALA A 21 33.56 18.17 -24.68
C ALA A 21 32.80 18.33 -23.35
N LEU A 22 32.61 19.56 -22.84
CA LEU A 22 31.92 19.81 -21.57
C LEU A 22 30.40 20.05 -21.71
N ALA A 23 29.91 20.35 -22.92
CA ALA A 23 28.47 20.53 -23.17
C ALA A 23 27.73 19.20 -23.42
N GLY A 24 28.45 18.11 -23.72
CA GLY A 24 27.86 16.80 -24.00
C GLY A 24 27.52 15.94 -22.78
N LEU A 25 28.01 16.30 -21.58
CA LEU A 25 27.90 15.44 -20.39
C LEU A 25 26.68 15.73 -19.50
N VAL A 26 25.91 16.80 -19.75
CA VAL A 26 24.82 17.25 -18.86
C VAL A 26 23.43 16.81 -19.34
N LEU A 27 23.29 16.27 -20.56
CA LEU A 27 21.98 15.91 -21.15
C LEU A 27 21.54 14.45 -20.95
N GLN A 28 22.28 13.63 -20.20
CA GLN A 28 21.90 12.22 -19.95
C GLN A 28 21.29 11.95 -18.57
N ALA A 29 20.93 12.99 -17.81
CA ALA A 29 19.97 12.84 -16.72
C ALA A 29 18.57 12.63 -17.34
N ALA A 30 18.36 11.48 -17.96
CA ALA A 30 17.04 10.99 -18.32
C ALA A 30 16.19 11.09 -17.05
N CYS A 31 15.12 11.86 -17.11
CA CYS A 31 14.14 12.01 -16.05
C CYS A 31 13.50 10.64 -15.78
N ALA A 32 14.16 9.79 -15.01
CA ALA A 32 13.52 8.63 -14.41
C ALA A 32 12.52 9.20 -13.41
N MET A 33 11.26 9.37 -13.85
CA MET A 33 10.17 9.67 -12.92
C MET A 33 10.20 8.57 -11.85
N PRO A 34 10.09 8.93 -10.56
CA PRO A 34 9.97 7.93 -9.53
C PRO A 34 8.80 7.00 -9.87
N PRO A 35 8.93 5.69 -9.62
CA PRO A 35 7.83 4.77 -9.86
C PRO A 35 6.60 5.24 -9.09
N PRO A 36 5.38 4.95 -9.59
CA PRO A 36 4.16 5.29 -8.89
C PRO A 36 4.18 4.70 -7.46
N PRO A 37 3.42 5.27 -6.51
CA PRO A 37 3.37 4.75 -5.15
C PRO A 37 2.60 3.42 -5.02
N TRP A 38 1.99 2.92 -6.10
CA TRP A 38 1.35 1.60 -6.20
C TRP A 38 2.11 0.66 -7.13
N ARG A 39 1.75 -0.63 -7.11
CA ARG A 39 2.26 -1.65 -8.03
C ARG A 39 1.10 -2.21 -8.84
N GLU A 40 1.36 -2.52 -10.10
CA GLU A 40 0.37 -3.04 -11.02
C GLU A 40 1.03 -4.04 -11.97
N VAL A 41 0.28 -5.05 -12.41
CA VAL A 41 0.76 -6.04 -13.37
C VAL A 41 1.08 -5.41 -14.73
N PRO A 42 1.95 -6.03 -15.54
CA PRO A 42 2.05 -5.68 -16.95
C PRO A 42 0.67 -5.72 -17.63
N ASN A 43 0.39 -4.74 -18.48
CA ASN A 43 -0.90 -4.57 -19.18
C ASN A 43 -2.12 -4.35 -18.27
N TYR A 44 -1.90 -3.79 -17.07
CA TYR A 44 -2.97 -3.47 -16.12
C TYR A 44 -4.20 -2.78 -16.73
N PRO A 45 -4.09 -1.73 -17.58
CA PRO A 45 -5.27 -1.04 -18.10
C PRO A 45 -6.21 -1.97 -18.90
N VAL A 46 -5.65 -2.93 -19.65
CA VAL A 46 -6.44 -3.90 -20.42
C VAL A 46 -7.15 -4.84 -19.46
N ARG A 47 -6.40 -5.47 -18.54
CA ARG A 47 -6.97 -6.42 -17.56
C ARG A 47 -8.03 -5.75 -16.69
N PHE A 48 -7.77 -4.55 -16.19
CA PHE A 48 -8.73 -3.80 -15.39
C PHE A 48 -9.97 -3.41 -16.20
N SER A 49 -9.83 -3.05 -17.48
CA SER A 49 -10.96 -2.70 -18.34
C SER A 49 -11.92 -3.88 -18.57
N ASP A 50 -11.40 -5.10 -18.64
CA ASP A 50 -12.18 -6.33 -18.83
C ASP A 50 -13.00 -6.71 -17.59
N LEU A 51 -12.59 -6.29 -16.38
CA LEU A 51 -13.36 -6.51 -15.17
C LEU A 51 -14.68 -5.75 -15.24
N ARG A 52 -15.80 -6.42 -14.99
CA ARG A 52 -17.13 -5.80 -14.91
C ARG A 52 -17.63 -5.71 -13.48
N THR A 53 -17.22 -6.67 -12.65
CA THR A 53 -17.69 -6.86 -11.29
C THR A 53 -16.53 -6.99 -10.33
N ILE A 54 -16.65 -6.29 -9.19
CA ILE A 54 -15.68 -6.34 -8.11
C ILE A 54 -16.44 -6.55 -6.81
N THR A 55 -15.99 -7.51 -6.00
CA THR A 55 -16.46 -7.66 -4.61
C THR A 55 -15.39 -7.20 -3.62
N LEU A 56 -15.80 -6.84 -2.42
CA LEU A 56 -14.88 -6.68 -1.28
C LEU A 56 -15.02 -7.91 -0.39
N VAL A 57 -13.95 -8.71 -0.27
CA VAL A 57 -13.88 -9.72 0.79
C VAL A 57 -13.87 -8.97 2.13
N PRO A 58 -14.60 -9.41 3.17
CA PRO A 58 -14.74 -8.66 4.41
C PRO A 58 -13.37 -8.17 4.90
N PRO A 59 -13.15 -6.85 4.94
CA PRO A 59 -11.84 -6.31 5.23
C PRO A 59 -11.42 -6.61 6.66
N LEU A 60 -10.11 -6.78 6.87
CA LEU A 60 -9.56 -6.81 8.20
C LEU A 60 -9.28 -5.40 8.66
N VAL A 61 -10.07 -4.89 9.60
CA VAL A 61 -9.89 -3.55 10.17
C VAL A 61 -9.74 -3.70 11.67
N SER A 62 -8.61 -3.25 12.22
CA SER A 62 -8.35 -3.28 13.65
C SER A 62 -7.96 -1.89 14.15
N VAL A 63 -8.74 -1.36 15.08
CA VAL A 63 -8.49 -0.08 15.72
C VAL A 63 -8.18 -0.32 17.20
N TYR A 64 -7.04 0.21 17.65
CA TYR A 64 -6.52 -0.01 18.98
C TYR A 64 -6.63 1.26 19.83
N ALA A 65 -6.93 1.11 21.12
CA ALA A 65 -6.67 2.13 22.12
C ALA A 65 -5.23 1.99 22.64
N MET A 66 -4.47 3.08 22.58
CA MET A 66 -3.07 3.10 23.00
C MET A 66 -2.91 3.81 24.36
N SER A 67 -2.58 3.04 25.39
CA SER A 67 -2.45 3.51 26.77
C SER A 67 -1.06 4.10 27.09
N GLU A 68 -0.89 4.61 28.31
CA GLU A 68 0.33 5.29 28.79
C GLU A 68 1.60 4.42 28.74
N GLY A 69 1.46 3.08 28.70
CA GLY A 69 2.58 2.13 28.61
C GLY A 69 2.89 1.60 27.21
N ASN A 70 2.36 2.20 26.13
CA ASN A 70 2.37 1.63 24.77
C ASN A 70 1.64 0.28 24.66
N PHE A 71 0.76 -0.04 25.61
CA PHE A 71 -0.13 -1.20 25.45
C PHE A 71 -1.27 -0.82 24.52
N GLU A 72 -1.40 -1.59 23.45
CA GLU A 72 -2.49 -1.52 22.47
C GLU A 72 -3.55 -2.56 22.85
N GLN A 73 -4.78 -2.09 22.96
CA GLN A 73 -5.96 -2.93 23.15
C GLN A 73 -6.92 -2.69 22.00
N GLU A 74 -7.25 -3.73 21.24
CA GLU A 74 -8.25 -3.63 20.18
C GLU A 74 -9.60 -3.24 20.79
N VAL A 75 -10.30 -2.30 20.14
CA VAL A 75 -11.62 -1.83 20.55
C VAL A 75 -12.62 -2.22 19.48
N ASP A 76 -13.41 -3.26 19.72
CA ASP A 76 -14.34 -3.84 18.74
C ASP A 76 -15.27 -2.79 18.12
N GLU A 77 -15.88 -1.92 18.93
CA GLU A 77 -16.77 -0.84 18.44
C GLU A 77 -16.06 0.10 17.45
N TRP A 78 -14.77 0.38 17.67
CA TRP A 78 -13.99 1.26 16.80
C TRP A 78 -13.57 0.54 15.51
N SER A 79 -13.19 -0.73 15.62
CA SER A 79 -12.90 -1.60 14.48
C SER A 79 -14.14 -1.75 13.57
N ASP A 80 -15.32 -1.96 14.16
CA ASP A 80 -16.59 -2.11 13.44
C ASP A 80 -16.99 -0.82 12.72
N ALA A 81 -16.86 0.34 13.38
CA ALA A 81 -17.13 1.63 12.75
C ALA A 81 -16.18 1.87 11.55
N ALA A 82 -14.88 1.64 11.74
CA ALA A 82 -13.88 1.79 10.69
C ALA A 82 -14.09 0.80 9.53
N TYR A 83 -14.53 -0.42 9.83
CA TYR A 83 -14.92 -1.43 8.85
C TYR A 83 -16.07 -0.93 7.97
N GLU A 84 -17.14 -0.42 8.58
CA GLU A 84 -18.31 0.08 7.87
C GLU A 84 -17.97 1.26 6.97
N HIS A 85 -17.17 2.22 7.48
CA HIS A 85 -16.69 3.36 6.69
C HIS A 85 -15.86 2.91 5.49
N ALA A 86 -14.91 1.99 5.69
CA ALA A 86 -14.06 1.52 4.60
C ALA A 86 -14.85 0.73 3.55
N ARG A 87 -15.78 -0.13 3.97
CA ARG A 87 -16.67 -0.87 3.05
C ARG A 87 -17.48 0.09 2.18
N ASN A 88 -18.08 1.12 2.78
CA ASN A 88 -18.88 2.09 2.05
C ASN A 88 -18.02 2.91 1.07
N ALA A 89 -16.86 3.39 1.50
CA ALA A 89 -15.94 4.14 0.66
C ALA A 89 -15.42 3.30 -0.53
N ILE A 90 -15.08 2.03 -0.31
CA ILE A 90 -14.66 1.13 -1.40
C ILE A 90 -15.79 0.91 -2.39
N ARG A 91 -17.00 0.60 -1.91
CA ARG A 91 -18.17 0.41 -2.78
C ARG A 91 -18.39 1.63 -3.67
N GLU A 92 -18.47 2.82 -3.08
CA GLU A 92 -18.68 4.06 -3.81
C GLU A 92 -17.57 4.33 -4.82
N ARG A 93 -16.31 4.06 -4.45
CA ARG A 93 -15.19 4.27 -5.35
C ARG A 93 -15.20 3.28 -6.51
N VAL A 94 -15.44 2.00 -6.26
CA VAL A 94 -15.59 0.95 -7.30
C VAL A 94 -16.70 1.31 -8.28
N GLU A 95 -17.87 1.70 -7.77
CA GLU A 95 -18.99 2.15 -8.59
C GLU A 95 -18.64 3.42 -9.39
N GLY A 96 -17.93 4.36 -8.76
CA GLY A 96 -17.40 5.55 -9.41
C GLY A 96 -16.37 5.29 -10.51
N MET A 97 -15.70 4.13 -10.50
CA MET A 97 -14.82 3.66 -11.59
C MET A 97 -15.60 2.99 -12.74
N GLY A 98 -16.94 2.99 -12.69
CA GLY A 98 -17.79 2.34 -13.69
C GLY A 98 -17.85 0.82 -13.58
N LYS A 99 -17.42 0.25 -12.44
CA LYS A 99 -17.50 -1.19 -12.16
C LYS A 99 -18.73 -1.48 -11.31
N ARG A 100 -19.31 -2.68 -11.45
CA ARG A 100 -20.43 -3.11 -10.59
C ARG A 100 -19.87 -3.68 -9.29
N PHE A 101 -20.22 -3.06 -8.16
CA PHE A 101 -19.94 -3.65 -6.86
C PHE A 101 -20.89 -4.81 -6.59
N VAL A 102 -20.35 -6.00 -6.31
CA VAL A 102 -21.14 -7.18 -5.91
C VAL A 102 -20.94 -7.39 -4.41
N PRO A 103 -22.02 -7.43 -3.60
CA PRO A 103 -21.89 -7.72 -2.19
C PRO A 103 -21.31 -9.12 -1.97
N TYR A 104 -20.42 -9.23 -1.00
CA TYR A 104 -19.89 -10.51 -0.56
C TYR A 104 -21.01 -11.43 -0.08
N ALA A 105 -21.02 -12.68 -0.56
CA ALA A 105 -22.06 -13.65 -0.20
C ALA A 105 -21.86 -14.30 1.17
N GLY A 106 -20.63 -14.30 1.71
CA GLY A 106 -20.33 -14.88 3.01
C GLY A 106 -20.81 -14.01 4.18
N LYS A 107 -21.13 -14.66 5.31
CA LYS A 107 -21.54 -13.97 6.54
C LYS A 107 -20.36 -13.40 7.33
N GLU A 108 -19.21 -14.06 7.25
CA GLU A 108 -17.99 -13.74 7.98
C GLU A 108 -16.81 -13.67 7.02
N GLY A 109 -15.77 -12.92 7.42
CA GLY A 109 -14.53 -12.87 6.67
C GLY A 109 -13.79 -14.20 6.70
N PRO A 110 -12.96 -14.50 5.68
CA PRO A 110 -12.22 -15.76 5.59
C PRO A 110 -11.01 -15.82 6.54
N ARG A 111 -10.68 -14.73 7.25
CA ARG A 111 -9.54 -14.70 8.16
C ARG A 111 -9.73 -15.73 9.28
N PRO A 112 -8.78 -16.65 9.48
CA PRO A 112 -8.86 -17.57 10.61
C PRO A 112 -8.73 -16.82 11.94
N ASP A 113 -9.59 -17.16 12.91
CA ASP A 113 -9.37 -16.72 14.29
C ASP A 113 -8.16 -17.50 14.87
N PHE A 114 -7.07 -16.80 15.19
CA PHE A 114 -5.89 -17.39 15.82
C PHE A 114 -5.88 -17.23 17.34
N ARG A 115 -6.95 -16.72 17.96
CA ARG A 115 -7.05 -16.66 19.42
C ARG A 115 -7.04 -18.10 19.97
N VAL A 116 -5.88 -18.55 20.39
CA VAL A 116 -5.70 -19.88 20.99
C VAL A 116 -6.26 -19.83 22.40
N GLY A 117 -7.40 -20.47 22.64
CA GLY A 117 -7.88 -20.70 23.98
C GLY A 117 -6.84 -21.51 24.76
N VAL A 118 -6.63 -21.18 26.04
CA VAL A 118 -5.62 -21.82 26.92
C VAL A 118 -5.77 -23.35 26.97
N ALA A 119 -6.97 -23.86 26.70
CA ALA A 119 -7.29 -25.29 26.66
C ALA A 119 -6.78 -26.02 25.40
N ASP A 120 -6.37 -25.30 24.35
CA ASP A 120 -6.24 -25.86 22.98
C ASP A 120 -4.89 -25.60 22.31
N VAL A 121 -3.85 -25.31 23.11
CA VAL A 121 -2.48 -25.01 22.62
C VAL A 121 -1.86 -26.10 21.74
N ASN A 122 -2.40 -27.32 21.77
CA ASN A 122 -1.93 -28.45 20.96
C ASN A 122 -2.90 -28.83 19.82
N ALA A 123 -4.06 -28.19 19.70
CA ALA A 123 -5.00 -28.50 18.64
C ALA A 123 -4.45 -28.04 17.29
N ARG A 124 -4.34 -28.98 16.34
CA ARG A 124 -4.12 -28.64 14.94
C ARG A 124 -5.40 -28.01 14.42
N ARG A 125 -5.41 -26.69 14.22
CA ARG A 125 -6.51 -26.04 13.51
C ARG A 125 -6.47 -26.47 12.05
N THR A 126 -7.52 -27.15 11.62
CA THR A 126 -7.79 -27.33 10.19
C THR A 126 -8.37 -26.01 9.68
N LEU A 127 -7.70 -25.42 8.70
CA LEU A 127 -8.16 -24.21 8.04
C LEU A 127 -9.14 -24.57 6.93
N SER A 128 -10.12 -23.70 6.69
CA SER A 128 -10.89 -23.76 5.45
C SER A 128 -9.99 -23.33 4.28
N PRO A 129 -10.28 -23.74 3.03
CA PRO A 129 -9.53 -23.27 1.87
C PRO A 129 -9.43 -21.73 1.80
N ALA A 130 -10.52 -21.03 2.12
CA ALA A 130 -10.52 -19.56 2.19
C ALA A 130 -9.58 -19.03 3.27
N GLY A 131 -9.50 -19.69 4.43
CA GLY A 131 -8.56 -19.35 5.49
C GLY A 131 -7.10 -19.56 5.10
N GLU A 132 -6.80 -20.64 4.37
CA GLU A 132 -5.46 -20.88 3.81
C GLU A 132 -5.09 -19.80 2.79
N SER A 133 -6.00 -19.46 1.87
CA SER A 133 -5.79 -18.38 0.90
C SER A 133 -5.60 -17.02 1.56
N TRP A 134 -6.29 -16.75 2.67
CA TRP A 134 -6.09 -15.51 3.43
C TRP A 134 -4.68 -15.43 4.04
N LEU A 135 -4.17 -16.52 4.62
CA LEU A 135 -2.80 -16.53 5.16
C LEU A 135 -1.74 -16.46 4.07
N LEU A 136 -2.01 -17.07 2.91
CA LEU A 136 -1.17 -16.92 1.74
C LEU A 136 -1.12 -15.46 1.31
N PHE A 137 -2.27 -14.77 1.28
CA PHE A 137 -2.31 -13.33 1.02
C PHE A 137 -1.49 -12.53 2.03
N GLU A 138 -1.62 -12.77 3.33
CA GLU A 138 -0.81 -12.07 4.33
C GLU A 138 0.70 -12.26 4.08
N SER A 139 1.12 -13.48 3.73
CA SER A 139 2.52 -13.79 3.40
C SER A 139 2.98 -13.10 2.10
N VAL A 140 2.16 -13.14 1.06
CA VAL A 140 2.45 -12.50 -0.24
C VAL A 140 2.52 -10.99 -0.10
N LYS A 141 1.61 -10.38 0.67
CA LYS A 141 1.61 -8.96 1.02
C LYS A 141 2.95 -8.56 1.66
N GLU A 142 3.45 -9.31 2.64
CA GLU A 142 4.75 -9.04 3.26
C GLU A 142 5.90 -9.13 2.25
N ALA A 143 5.85 -10.09 1.33
CA ALA A 143 6.84 -10.19 0.25
C ALA A 143 6.79 -8.99 -0.70
N ILE A 144 5.59 -8.51 -1.08
CA ILE A 144 5.42 -7.31 -1.90
C ILE A 144 5.99 -6.08 -1.19
N LEU A 145 5.62 -5.87 0.07
CA LEU A 145 6.10 -4.73 0.86
C LEU A 145 7.63 -4.73 0.97
N ARG A 146 8.21 -5.88 1.34
CA ARG A 146 9.65 -6.03 1.47
C ARG A 146 10.41 -5.82 0.16
N HIS A 147 9.93 -6.39 -0.94
CA HIS A 147 10.71 -6.43 -2.19
C HIS A 147 10.34 -5.33 -3.18
N THR A 148 9.31 -4.53 -2.91
CA THR A 148 8.89 -3.45 -3.82
C THR A 148 8.70 -2.09 -3.13
N TYR A 149 8.61 -2.02 -1.80
CA TYR A 149 8.46 -0.76 -1.04
C TYR A 149 9.64 -0.46 -0.11
N ASP A 150 10.26 -1.47 0.51
CA ASP A 150 11.43 -1.27 1.37
C ASP A 150 12.70 -1.07 0.54
N LEU A 151 13.19 0.19 0.50
CA LEU A 151 14.38 0.62 -0.25
C LEU A 151 15.66 -0.17 0.10
N THR A 152 15.70 -0.86 1.24
CA THR A 152 16.85 -1.67 1.65
C THR A 152 16.81 -3.10 1.14
N GLN A 153 15.65 -3.59 0.69
CA GLN A 153 15.42 -4.99 0.28
C GLN A 153 14.70 -5.12 -1.06
N VAL A 154 14.66 -4.04 -1.87
CA VAL A 154 14.00 -4.04 -3.17
C VAL A 154 14.61 -5.03 -4.15
N PHE A 155 13.76 -5.68 -4.92
CA PHE A 155 14.13 -6.43 -6.11
C PHE A 155 13.68 -5.64 -7.35
N PRO A 156 14.60 -4.95 -8.06
CA PRO A 156 14.23 -4.11 -9.20
C PRO A 156 13.42 -4.84 -10.28
N ALA A 157 13.68 -6.13 -10.48
CA ALA A 157 12.91 -6.97 -11.39
C ALA A 157 11.42 -7.05 -10.99
N ARG A 158 11.09 -7.18 -9.70
CA ARG A 158 9.71 -7.24 -9.18
C ARG A 158 8.99 -5.89 -9.20
N ILE A 159 9.74 -4.79 -9.22
CA ILE A 159 9.17 -3.44 -9.42
C ILE A 159 8.84 -3.24 -10.91
N LYS A 160 9.72 -3.70 -11.80
CA LYS A 160 9.53 -3.59 -13.26
C LYS A 160 8.47 -4.55 -13.78
N ASP A 161 8.42 -5.76 -13.22
CA ASP A 161 7.57 -6.86 -13.64
C ASP A 161 6.86 -7.40 -12.40
N PHE A 162 5.76 -6.74 -12.05
CA PHE A 162 4.96 -7.11 -10.88
C PHE A 162 4.04 -8.28 -11.24
N ASP A 163 4.34 -9.46 -10.71
CA ASP A 163 3.75 -10.75 -11.11
C ASP A 163 3.34 -11.61 -9.91
N TYR A 164 3.00 -10.98 -8.78
CA TYR A 164 2.55 -11.71 -7.58
C TYR A 164 1.16 -12.31 -7.79
N THR A 165 0.95 -13.53 -7.31
CA THR A 165 -0.32 -14.26 -7.42
C THR A 165 -0.59 -15.05 -6.15
N LEU A 166 -1.87 -15.22 -5.82
CA LEU A 166 -2.36 -16.14 -4.79
C LEU A 166 -2.69 -17.53 -5.36
N GLY A 167 -2.63 -17.66 -6.69
CA GLY A 167 -3.05 -18.86 -7.41
C GLY A 167 -4.57 -19.02 -7.50
N PRO A 168 -5.05 -19.92 -8.38
CA PRO A 168 -6.48 -20.07 -8.68
C PRO A 168 -7.30 -20.56 -7.48
N ASP A 169 -6.68 -21.26 -6.53
CA ASP A 169 -7.34 -21.72 -5.31
C ASP A 169 -7.81 -20.57 -4.41
N ALA A 170 -7.25 -19.37 -4.58
CA ALA A 170 -7.67 -18.15 -3.88
C ALA A 170 -9.11 -17.74 -4.20
N ARG A 171 -9.72 -18.30 -5.26
CA ARG A 171 -11.16 -18.20 -5.53
C ARG A 171 -12.02 -18.63 -4.35
N ALA A 172 -11.50 -19.48 -3.46
CA ALA A 172 -12.17 -19.85 -2.21
C ALA A 172 -12.55 -18.64 -1.35
N LEU A 173 -11.81 -17.52 -1.45
CA LEU A 173 -12.10 -16.27 -0.74
C LEU A 173 -13.43 -15.63 -1.12
N LEU A 174 -13.97 -15.89 -2.32
CA LEU A 174 -15.18 -15.27 -2.86
C LEU A 174 -16.49 -15.76 -2.21
N ALA A 175 -16.46 -16.83 -1.41
CA ALA A 175 -17.64 -17.43 -0.78
C ALA A 175 -18.82 -17.68 -1.75
N GLY A 176 -18.52 -18.11 -2.98
CA GLY A 176 -19.53 -18.41 -4.01
C GLY A 176 -20.01 -17.21 -4.82
N THR A 177 -19.43 -16.02 -4.61
CA THR A 177 -19.64 -14.85 -5.48
C THR A 177 -19.01 -15.09 -6.86
N ASP A 178 -19.65 -14.63 -7.92
CA ASP A 178 -19.21 -14.73 -9.32
C ASP A 178 -18.48 -13.47 -9.83
N ALA A 179 -17.94 -12.65 -8.92
CA ALA A 179 -17.26 -11.42 -9.28
C ALA A 179 -15.99 -11.71 -10.11
N ASP A 180 -15.69 -10.88 -11.10
CA ASP A 180 -14.51 -11.02 -11.96
C ASP A 180 -13.19 -10.76 -11.20
N ALA A 181 -13.26 -9.91 -10.17
CA ALA A 181 -12.18 -9.64 -9.23
C ALA A 181 -12.69 -9.40 -7.82
N TYR A 182 -11.77 -9.43 -6.87
CA TYR A 182 -12.05 -9.11 -5.48
C TYR A 182 -10.95 -8.26 -4.85
N VAL A 183 -11.37 -7.43 -3.90
CA VAL A 183 -10.49 -6.60 -3.09
C VAL A 183 -10.20 -7.31 -1.77
N LEU A 184 -8.92 -7.38 -1.42
CA LEU A 184 -8.44 -7.72 -0.08
C LEU A 184 -7.90 -6.45 0.55
N MET A 185 -8.33 -6.16 1.78
CA MET A 185 -7.90 -4.96 2.49
C MET A 185 -7.56 -5.29 3.95
N ILE A 186 -6.46 -4.72 4.41
CA ILE A 186 -6.04 -4.70 5.81
C ILE A 186 -5.84 -3.25 6.23
N ALA A 187 -6.51 -2.82 7.29
CA ALA A 187 -6.39 -1.49 7.87
C ALA A 187 -6.11 -1.58 9.37
N THR A 188 -5.20 -0.73 9.85
CA THR A 188 -4.85 -0.66 11.27
C THR A 188 -4.68 0.78 11.72
N ASP A 189 -5.11 1.09 12.92
CA ASP A 189 -4.92 2.40 13.55
C ASP A 189 -4.78 2.25 15.06
N ALA A 190 -3.99 3.11 15.71
CA ALA A 190 -3.87 3.13 17.16
C ALA A 190 -4.07 4.54 17.71
N ILE A 191 -5.09 4.68 18.55
CA ILE A 191 -5.59 5.96 19.03
C ILE A 191 -5.17 6.15 20.49
N PRO A 192 -4.34 7.13 20.81
CA PRO A 192 -3.97 7.50 22.18
C PRO A 192 -5.19 7.70 23.10
N THR A 193 -5.18 7.07 24.27
CA THR A 193 -6.19 7.34 25.31
C THR A 193 -6.03 8.74 25.89
N LYS A 194 -7.11 9.30 26.47
CA LYS A 194 -7.08 10.63 27.12
C LYS A 194 -5.98 10.77 28.19
N GLY A 195 -5.68 9.71 28.94
CA GLY A 195 -4.60 9.69 29.94
C GLY A 195 -3.22 9.86 29.29
N ARG A 196 -2.95 9.08 28.24
CA ARG A 196 -1.74 9.23 27.42
C ARG A 196 -1.64 10.62 26.79
N GLN A 197 -2.75 11.13 26.27
CA GLN A 197 -2.81 12.49 25.70
C GLN A 197 -2.44 13.57 26.74
N ALA A 198 -2.88 13.41 27.99
CA ALA A 198 -2.55 14.32 29.09
C ALA A 198 -1.05 14.25 29.48
N LEU A 199 -0.45 13.05 29.47
CA LEU A 199 0.98 12.86 29.79
C LEU A 199 1.93 13.46 28.75
N VAL A 200 1.58 13.43 27.46
CA VAL A 200 2.43 14.01 26.39
C VAL A 200 2.36 15.56 26.39
N GLY A 201 1.55 16.16 27.27
CA GLY A 201 1.53 17.60 27.55
C GLY A 201 0.66 18.43 26.59
N VAL A 202 0.39 19.69 26.96
CA VAL A 202 -0.56 20.61 26.29
C VAL A 202 -0.23 20.84 24.81
N GLY A 203 1.05 20.83 24.43
CA GLY A 203 1.50 21.01 23.04
C GLY A 203 1.18 19.82 22.13
N ALA A 204 1.18 18.59 22.67
CA ALA A 204 0.72 17.41 21.95
C ALA A 204 -0.81 17.26 22.06
N ALA A 205 -1.40 17.58 23.21
CA ALA A 205 -2.84 17.50 23.44
C ALA A 205 -3.67 18.43 22.52
N ALA A 206 -3.15 19.62 22.16
CA ALA A 206 -3.79 20.50 21.19
C ALA A 206 -3.81 19.92 19.76
N ALA A 207 -2.76 19.18 19.39
CA ALA A 207 -2.72 18.42 18.14
C ALA A 207 -3.72 17.24 18.20
N LEU A 208 -3.80 16.56 19.35
CA LEU A 208 -4.75 15.47 19.61
C LEU A 208 -6.23 15.91 19.62
N TYR A 209 -6.53 17.14 20.07
CA TYR A 209 -7.91 17.68 20.15
C TYR A 209 -8.42 18.25 18.81
N THR A 210 -7.52 18.50 17.85
CA THR A 210 -7.86 19.08 16.53
C THR A 210 -7.86 18.06 15.40
N GLY A 211 -7.76 16.75 15.70
CA GLY A 211 -7.63 15.70 14.68
C GLY A 211 -6.24 15.65 14.03
N SER A 212 -5.21 16.09 14.75
CA SER A 212 -3.84 16.29 14.27
C SER A 212 -2.86 15.41 15.08
N TYR A 213 -2.85 14.09 14.89
CA TYR A 213 -1.98 13.13 15.62
C TYR A 213 -0.50 13.10 15.17
N GLY A 214 0.27 14.18 15.38
CA GLY A 214 1.60 14.36 14.75
C GLY A 214 2.80 14.39 15.71
N GLY A 215 2.63 13.94 16.95
CA GLY A 215 3.67 13.95 17.98
C GLY A 215 4.50 12.65 18.04
N PRO A 216 5.67 12.67 18.71
CA PRO A 216 6.44 11.47 18.99
C PRO A 216 5.57 10.40 19.67
N GLY A 217 5.44 9.23 19.06
CA GLY A 217 4.65 8.11 19.60
C GLY A 217 3.19 8.02 19.13
N ALA A 218 2.80 8.77 18.09
CA ALA A 218 1.61 8.46 17.30
C ALA A 218 1.98 7.44 16.21
N THR A 219 1.26 6.32 16.15
CA THR A 219 1.35 5.38 15.04
C THR A 219 0.39 5.88 13.95
N PRO A 220 0.84 5.97 12.69
CA PRO A 220 -0.03 6.40 11.61
C PRO A 220 -1.07 5.31 11.33
N ALA A 221 -2.30 5.67 10.95
CA ALA A 221 -3.18 4.66 10.38
C ALA A 221 -2.60 4.17 9.07
N GLU A 222 -2.65 2.86 8.89
CA GLU A 222 -2.14 2.17 7.71
C GLU A 222 -3.26 1.44 7.02
N LEU A 223 -3.25 1.46 5.70
CA LEU A 223 -4.18 0.70 4.89
C LEU A 223 -3.42 0.11 3.72
N THR A 224 -3.52 -1.22 3.60
CA THR A 224 -2.97 -1.99 2.49
C THR A 224 -4.12 -2.63 1.72
N LEU A 225 -4.09 -2.52 0.39
CA LEU A 225 -5.13 -3.01 -0.50
C LEU A 225 -4.52 -3.77 -1.68
N ALA A 226 -5.15 -4.89 -2.02
CA ALA A 226 -4.86 -5.65 -3.23
C ALA A 226 -6.16 -5.87 -4.04
N LEU A 227 -6.11 -5.67 -5.35
CA LEU A 227 -7.12 -6.12 -6.30
C LEU A 227 -6.65 -7.43 -6.90
N VAL A 228 -7.45 -8.48 -6.79
CA VAL A 228 -7.10 -9.84 -7.22
C VAL A 228 -8.09 -10.33 -8.26
N GLU A 229 -7.60 -10.87 -9.36
CA GLU A 229 -8.45 -11.49 -10.40
C GLU A 229 -8.98 -12.85 -9.93
N SER A 230 -10.28 -13.09 -10.12
CA SER A 230 -10.98 -14.24 -9.53
C SER A 230 -10.63 -15.60 -10.13
N ASP A 231 -10.21 -15.63 -11.40
CA ASP A 231 -9.92 -16.87 -12.11
C ASP A 231 -8.47 -17.34 -11.91
N SER A 232 -7.51 -16.42 -11.98
CA SER A 232 -6.08 -16.72 -11.87
C SER A 232 -5.53 -16.60 -10.44
N GLY A 233 -6.13 -15.74 -9.61
CA GLY A 233 -5.56 -15.31 -8.34
C GLY A 233 -4.44 -14.26 -8.48
N ASP A 234 -4.22 -13.71 -9.68
CA ASP A 234 -3.21 -12.68 -9.90
C ASP A 234 -3.56 -11.40 -9.13
N ILE A 235 -2.56 -10.83 -8.46
CA ILE A 235 -2.69 -9.52 -7.84
C ILE A 235 -2.49 -8.47 -8.93
N LEU A 236 -3.58 -7.91 -9.43
CA LEU A 236 -3.57 -6.94 -10.53
C LEU A 236 -3.03 -5.57 -10.09
N TYR A 237 -3.39 -5.16 -8.87
CA TYR A 237 -3.03 -3.88 -8.27
C TYR A 237 -2.73 -4.09 -6.79
N PHE A 238 -1.71 -3.41 -6.30
CA PHE A 238 -1.35 -3.39 -4.88
C PHE A 238 -0.93 -1.99 -4.46
N ASN A 239 -1.42 -1.53 -3.32
CA ASN A 239 -0.96 -0.29 -2.73
C ASN A 239 -0.99 -0.35 -1.20
N ARG A 240 -0.08 0.40 -0.57
CA ARG A 240 -0.06 0.65 0.86
C ARG A 240 0.09 2.14 1.10
N VAL A 241 -0.79 2.66 1.93
CA VAL A 241 -0.75 4.05 2.38
C VAL A 241 -0.65 4.10 3.89
N SER A 242 0.01 5.14 4.37
CA SER A 242 0.14 5.45 5.78
C SER A 242 -0.14 6.94 5.91
N MET A 243 -1.11 7.30 6.76
CA MET A 243 -1.50 8.68 6.98
C MET A 243 -1.29 9.01 8.45
N PRO A 244 -0.24 9.78 8.78
CA PRO A 244 -0.17 10.43 10.07
C PRO A 244 -1.43 11.27 10.28
N LEU A 245 -1.84 11.44 11.54
CA LEU A 245 -2.97 12.30 11.91
C LEU A 245 -4.35 11.78 11.51
N SER A 246 -4.50 10.52 11.12
CA SER A 246 -5.81 9.96 10.78
C SER A 246 -6.47 9.30 11.99
N ASP A 247 -7.79 9.20 11.94
CA ASP A 247 -8.63 8.49 12.89
C ASP A 247 -9.61 7.65 12.08
N LEU A 248 -9.43 6.33 12.05
CA LEU A 248 -10.26 5.46 11.22
C LEU A 248 -11.72 5.38 11.67
N ARG A 249 -12.04 5.86 12.87
CA ARG A 249 -13.43 5.98 13.38
C ARG A 249 -14.17 7.14 12.73
N ASP A 250 -13.46 8.11 12.17
CA ASP A 250 -14.03 9.24 11.45
C ASP A 250 -14.22 8.88 9.98
N GLU A 251 -15.46 9.00 9.48
CA GLU A 251 -15.81 8.63 8.11
C GLU A 251 -14.97 9.40 7.07
N ALA A 252 -14.77 10.70 7.25
CA ALA A 252 -14.07 11.53 6.27
C ALA A 252 -12.58 11.17 6.21
N SER A 253 -11.96 10.90 7.36
CA SER A 253 -10.58 10.46 7.48
C SER A 253 -10.37 9.08 6.87
N ASN A 254 -11.27 8.14 7.15
CA ASN A 254 -11.27 6.80 6.58
C ASN A 254 -11.43 6.84 5.05
N ARG A 255 -12.43 7.60 4.55
CA ARG A 255 -12.67 7.83 3.12
C ARG A 255 -11.44 8.40 2.42
N LYS A 256 -10.78 9.39 3.00
CA LYS A 256 -9.55 9.96 2.45
C LYS A 256 -8.43 8.92 2.34
N LEU A 257 -8.29 8.03 3.33
CA LEU A 257 -7.29 6.96 3.28
C LEU A 257 -7.61 5.92 2.19
N VAL A 258 -8.90 5.58 2.03
CA VAL A 258 -9.39 4.72 0.94
C VAL A 258 -9.14 5.37 -0.43
N ASP A 259 -9.40 6.67 -0.59
CA ASP A 259 -9.11 7.38 -1.83
C ASP A 259 -7.60 7.37 -2.16
N MET A 260 -6.76 7.52 -1.14
CA MET A 260 -5.31 7.44 -1.30
C MET A 260 -4.85 6.03 -1.71
N VAL A 261 -5.38 4.97 -1.09
CA VAL A 261 -4.97 3.61 -1.42
C VAL A 261 -5.47 3.17 -2.80
N LEU A 262 -6.64 3.64 -3.23
CA LEU A 262 -7.22 3.32 -4.54
C LEU A 262 -6.71 4.22 -5.66
N LYS A 263 -5.79 5.15 -5.35
CA LYS A 263 -5.23 6.08 -6.32
C LYS A 263 -4.55 5.34 -7.47
N GLY A 264 -5.00 5.62 -8.69
CA GLY A 264 -4.44 5.05 -9.91
C GLY A 264 -5.03 3.70 -10.33
N MET A 265 -5.95 3.14 -9.55
CA MET A 265 -6.64 1.88 -9.90
C MET A 265 -7.55 2.00 -11.13
N ASP A 266 -8.04 3.20 -11.46
CA ASP A 266 -8.96 3.44 -12.60
C ASP A 266 -8.28 3.90 -13.90
N ARG A 267 -6.97 3.69 -14.01
CA ARG A 267 -6.18 4.17 -15.15
C ARG A 267 -6.24 3.27 -16.38
#